data_AF-A0ABD0PPU5-F1
#
_entry.id   AF-A0ABD0PPU5-F1
#
_cell.length_a   1.000
_cell.length_b   1.000
_cell.length_c   1.000
_cell.angle_alpha   90.00
_cell.angle_beta   90.00
_cell.angle_gamma   90.00
#
_symmetry.space_group_name_H-M   'P 1'
#
loop_
_entity.id
_entity.type
_entity.pdbx_description
1 polymer ?
#
loop_
_entity_poly.entity_id
_entity_poly.type
_entity_poly.pdbx_seq_one_letter_code
_entity_poly.pdbx_strand_id
1 'polypeptide(L)' 'EGCAALALALKSNPSQLRQLDLTGNTLGDSGVMHLSSGLKNPQCSLEIL' A
#
# COMPACT_ATOMS: atom_id res chain seq x y z
N GLU A 1 7.63 -3.14 -9.76
CA GLU A 1 8.15 -3.72 -8.51
C GLU A 1 7.77 -2.92 -7.25
N GLY A 2 7.85 -1.57 -7.25
CA GLY A 2 7.57 -0.76 -6.06
C GLY A 2 6.20 -0.96 -5.39
N CYS A 3 5.11 -1.07 -6.17
CA CYS A 3 3.76 -1.31 -5.62
C CYS A 3 3.62 -2.65 -4.90
N ALA A 4 4.32 -3.70 -5.37
CA ALA A 4 4.31 -5.00 -4.72
C ALA A 4 5.06 -4.95 -3.38
N ALA A 5 6.21 -4.27 -3.34
CA ALA A 5 6.96 -4.05 -2.11
C ALA A 5 6.16 -3.21 -1.09
N LEU A 6 5.51 -2.14 -1.53
CA LEU A 6 4.60 -1.34 -0.69
C LEU A 6 3.44 -2.18 -0.16
N ALA A 7 2.81 -3.00 -1.00
CA ALA A 7 1.74 -3.89 -0.57
C ALA A 7 2.19 -4.91 0.49
N LEU A 8 3.43 -5.42 0.39
CA LEU A 8 4.01 -6.29 1.42
C LEU A 8 4.29 -5.51 2.70
N ALA A 9 4.80 -4.28 2.62
CA ALA A 9 5.02 -3.42 3.78
C ALA A 9 3.70 -3.09 4.51
N LEU A 10 2.62 -2.79 3.76
CA LEU A 10 1.28 -2.58 4.31
C LEU A 10 0.73 -3.83 5.02
N LYS A 11 1.15 -5.02 4.60
CA LYS A 11 0.76 -6.29 5.23
C LYS A 11 1.65 -6.69 6.41
N SER A 12 2.83 -6.09 6.54
CA SER A 12 3.77 -6.41 7.61
C SER A 12 3.21 -5.95 8.96
N ASN A 13 3.37 -6.76 10.00
CA ASN A 13 2.85 -6.46 11.34
C ASN A 13 3.99 -6.12 12.31
N PRO A 14 3.97 -4.96 12.99
CA PRO A 14 2.99 -3.88 12.88
C PRO A 14 3.29 -2.93 11.71
N SER A 15 2.28 -2.68 10.89
CA SER A 15 2.32 -1.56 9.95
C SER A 15 2.10 -0.30 10.76
N GLN A 16 3.18 0.43 11.03
CA GLN A 16 3.14 1.76 11.66
C GLN A 16 2.91 2.86 10.61
N LEU A 17 2.68 2.48 9.35
CA LEU A 17 2.47 3.43 8.26
C LEU A 17 1.03 3.95 8.30
N ARG A 18 0.87 5.23 8.60
CA ARG A 18 -0.43 5.92 8.74
C ARG A 18 -0.78 6.77 7.52
N GLN A 19 0.23 7.26 6.81
CA GLN A 19 0.06 8.09 5.62
C GLN A 19 1.00 7.62 4.51
N LEU A 20 0.48 7.54 3.29
CA LEU A 20 1.22 7.18 2.09
C LEU A 20 0.78 8.12 0.98
N ASP A 21 1.67 9.01 0.53
CA ASP A 21 1.38 9.89 -0.60
C ASP A 21 1.94 9.28 -1.90
N LEU A 22 1.05 9.05 -2.87
CA LEU A 22 1.42 8.53 -4.19
C LEU A 22 1.27 9.57 -5.31
N THR A 23 1.05 10.84 -4.97
CA THR A 23 0.88 11.94 -5.94
C THR A 23 2.05 11.98 -6.93
N GLY A 24 1.74 12.07 -8.23
CA GLY A 24 2.73 12.10 -9.30
C GLY A 24 3.29 10.73 -9.72
N ASN A 25 2.81 9.62 -9.14
CA ASN A 25 3.19 8.28 -9.58
C ASN A 25 2.19 7.70 -10.59
N THR A 26 2.70 7.08 -11.65
CA THR A 26 1.90 6.30 -12.61
C THR A 26 1.92 4.83 -12.20
N LEU A 27 0.94 4.41 -11.40
CA LEU A 27 0.92 3.06 -10.80
C LEU A 27 0.49 1.96 -11.79
N GLY A 28 -0.31 2.32 -12.80
CA GLY A 28 -0.95 1.36 -13.72
C GLY A 28 -1.89 0.36 -13.00
N ASP A 29 -2.62 -0.44 -13.77
CA ASP A 29 -3.63 -1.36 -13.21
C ASP A 29 -2.99 -2.41 -12.29
N SER A 30 -1.81 -2.92 -12.68
CA SER A 30 -1.08 -3.89 -11.87
C SER A 30 -0.61 -3.29 -10.55
N GLY A 31 -0.11 -2.05 -10.53
CA GLY A 31 0.30 -1.39 -9.30
C GLY A 31 -0.87 -1.14 -8.34
N VAL A 32 -2.00 -0.68 -8.88
CA VAL A 32 -3.23 -0.48 -8.10
C VAL A 32 -3.75 -1.80 -7.52
N MET A 33 -3.71 -2.89 -8.29
CA MET A 33 -4.10 -4.23 -7.80
C MET A 33 -3.24 -4.69 -6.62
N HIS A 34 -1.91 -4.52 -6.71
CA HIS A 34 -1.00 -4.88 -5.61
C HIS A 34 -1.30 -4.08 -4.35
N LEU A 35 -1.38 -2.75 -4.46
CA LEU A 35 -1.65 -1.86 -3.33
C LEU A 35 -3.02 -2.15 -2.70
N SER A 36 -4.04 -2.37 -3.52
CA SER A 36 -5.39 -2.76 -3.05
C SER A 36 -5.36 -4.03 -2.22
N SER A 37 -4.50 -5.00 -2.57
CA SER A 37 -4.34 -6.23 -1.78
C SER A 37 -3.72 -5.97 -0.39
N GLY A 38 -2.82 -4.98 -0.29
CA GLY A 38 -2.20 -4.56 0.97
C GLY A 38 -3.18 -3.81 1.86
N LEU A 39 -3.94 -2.89 1.28
CA LEU A 39 -4.95 -2.09 1.97
C LEU A 39 -6.12 -2.92 2.52
N LYS A 40 -6.47 -4.03 1.86
CA LYS A 40 -7.47 -4.98 2.35
C LYS A 40 -7.03 -5.77 3.59
N ASN A 41 -5.76 -5.68 4.00
CA ASN A 41 -5.32 -6.36 5.21
C ASN A 41 -5.96 -5.69 6.44
N PRO A 42 -6.65 -6.43 7.33
CA PRO A 42 -7.21 -5.87 8.56
C PRO A 42 -6.17 -5.30 9.53
N GLN A 43 -4.88 -5.61 9.34
CA GLN A 43 -3.76 -5.04 10.09
C GLN A 43 -3.15 -3.80 9.43
N CYS A 44 -3.73 -3.33 8.32
CA CYS A 44 -3.31 -2.09 7.68
C CYS A 44 -3.74 -0.90 8.56
N SER A 45 -2.76 -0.13 9.05
CA SER A 45 -3.02 1.06 9.88
C SER A 45 -3.12 2.36 9.07
N LEU A 46 -3.12 2.27 7.73
CA LEU A 46 -3.11 3.42 6.85
C LEU A 46 -4.42 4.20 6.95
N GLU A 47 -4.33 5.49 7.22
CA GLU A 47 -5.47 6.41 7.36
C GLU A 47 -5.61 7.33 6.16
N ILE A 48 -4.48 7.70 5.55
CA ILE A 48 -4.42 8.65 4.44
C ILE A 48 -3.63 8.03 3.28
N LEU A 49 -4.22 8.07 2.08
CA LEU A 49 -3.65 7.62 0.82
C LEU A 49 -3.73 8.74 -0.24
#